data_AF-A0A2P2DIR9-F1
#
_entry.id   AF-A0A2P2DIR9-F1
#
_cell.length_a   1.000
_cell.length_b   1.000
_cell.length_c   1.000
_cell.angle_alpha   90.00
_cell.angle_beta   90.00
_cell.angle_gamma   90.00
#
_symmetry.space_group_name_H-M   'P 1'
#
loop_
_entity.id
_entity.type
_entity.pdbx_description
1 polymer ?
#
loop_
_entity_poly.entity_id
_entity_poly.type
_entity_poly.pdbx_seq_one_letter_code
_entity_poly.pdbx_strand_id
1 'polypeptide(L)'
;MQTVITQNQMKSVSNKLGDIDIERFSISSFNAFRRNRFTWYLRYVADFKSRWPMEGAWRGNAIESAVMRSLMDPLKSTLTMDKLVSDAINVYQREVVSHLLRVFPKGLENFSDEKIEQLMMAMDKVQFPHVLKSIVDVLYKLNEDQDLPEYVIPDSEDYLKYLKKVEKQYALIESAVPYAVEYFKAIPGIPNYQTRLLYNGFNLGLPVLGFTDFEYPEFGIDLKTSGSIPKKWEDVSLDNKCQAAFYSVHQKKPWKIVYVGKLNQDQIKENLITKLHQEGLSSKEIMVKYKEITGTGTTEPTITKILDVTTKPTWEIHKPLKEFELPESEISELNEINRFTGLSILQCLKASRRDHLLDDMKYFCVGDLDHMFLDKDQAREISKIWGFRLPSVEEE
;
A
#
# COMPACT_ATOMS: atom_id res chain seq x y z
N MET A 1 -9.20 -3.90 36.55
CA MET A 1 -9.68 -2.54 36.91
C MET A 1 -10.13 -1.86 35.63
N GLN A 2 -11.45 -1.74 35.39
CA GLN A 2 -11.99 -0.94 34.30
C GLN A 2 -11.99 0.53 34.74
N THR A 3 -11.12 1.35 34.14
CA THR A 3 -11.10 2.79 34.38
C THR A 3 -12.30 3.42 33.67
N VAL A 4 -13.40 3.62 34.40
CA VAL A 4 -14.57 4.35 33.89
C VAL A 4 -14.18 5.82 33.75
N ILE A 5 -14.19 6.32 32.51
CA ILE A 5 -13.81 7.71 32.18
C ILE A 5 -14.97 8.64 32.59
N THR A 6 -14.67 9.70 33.33
CA THR A 6 -15.70 10.67 33.76
C THR A 6 -16.07 11.64 32.64
N GLN A 7 -17.29 12.16 32.63
CA GLN A 7 -17.78 13.11 31.62
C GLN A 7 -16.90 14.39 31.52
N ASN A 8 -16.32 14.84 32.64
CA ASN A 8 -15.42 16.00 32.66
C ASN A 8 -14.08 15.70 31.98
N GLN A 9 -13.55 14.48 32.13
CA GLN A 9 -12.36 14.05 31.39
C GLN A 9 -12.64 13.97 29.89
N MET A 10 -13.80 13.47 29.47
CA MET A 10 -14.17 13.44 28.05
C MET A 10 -14.29 14.85 27.44
N LYS A 11 -14.84 15.83 28.16
CA LYS A 11 -14.89 17.24 27.71
C LYS A 11 -13.50 17.86 27.57
N SER A 12 -12.59 17.63 28.52
CA SER A 12 -11.21 18.14 28.43
C SER A 12 -10.45 17.53 27.26
N VAL A 13 -10.63 16.22 26.99
CA VAL A 13 -10.01 15.57 25.83
C VAL A 13 -10.65 16.06 24.54
N SER A 14 -11.98 16.18 24.47
CA SER A 14 -12.66 16.73 23.30
C SER A 14 -12.16 18.13 22.93
N ASN A 15 -11.89 18.98 23.93
CA ASN A 15 -11.32 20.31 23.69
C ASN A 15 -9.89 20.21 23.14
N LYS A 16 -9.03 19.36 23.71
CA LYS A 16 -7.66 19.16 23.21
C LYS A 16 -7.62 18.56 21.81
N LEU A 17 -8.52 17.63 21.51
CA LEU A 17 -8.70 17.03 20.19
C LEU A 17 -9.12 18.09 19.17
N GLY A 18 -10.02 19.00 19.56
CA GLY A 18 -10.34 20.19 18.77
C GLY A 18 -9.16 21.17 18.63
N ASP A 19 -8.33 21.32 19.67
CA ASP A 19 -7.13 22.17 19.61
C ASP A 19 -6.06 21.62 18.62
N ILE A 20 -6.18 20.36 18.17
CA ILE A 20 -5.31 19.73 17.14
C ILE A 20 -6.11 19.18 15.93
N ASP A 21 -7.34 19.67 15.72
CA ASP A 21 -8.21 19.32 14.58
C ASP A 21 -8.46 17.80 14.37
N ILE A 22 -8.44 16.99 15.43
CA ILE A 22 -8.80 15.57 15.37
C ILE A 22 -10.29 15.41 15.74
N GLU A 23 -11.13 15.28 14.72
CA GLU A 23 -12.57 15.03 14.88
C GLU A 23 -12.95 13.55 14.91
N ARG A 24 -12.04 12.67 14.47
CA ARG A 24 -12.27 11.22 14.35
C ARG A 24 -10.96 10.45 14.28
N PHE A 25 -10.98 9.19 14.69
CA PHE A 25 -9.90 8.25 14.42
C PHE A 25 -10.17 7.46 13.14
N SER A 26 -9.12 6.94 12.53
CA SER A 26 -9.23 5.94 11.45
C SER A 26 -8.42 4.69 11.80
N ILE A 27 -8.79 3.56 11.23
CA ILE A 27 -7.97 2.33 11.35
C ILE A 27 -6.56 2.54 10.82
N SER A 28 -6.40 3.33 9.75
CA SER A 28 -5.08 3.72 9.25
C SER A 28 -4.28 4.56 10.26
N SER A 29 -4.95 5.39 11.08
CA SER A 29 -4.31 6.15 12.16
C SER A 29 -3.82 5.20 13.27
N PHE A 30 -4.59 4.18 13.63
CA PHE A 30 -4.15 3.16 14.59
C PHE A 30 -2.95 2.35 14.07
N ASN A 31 -2.97 1.94 12.79
CA ASN A 31 -1.82 1.29 12.15
C ASN A 31 -0.58 2.17 12.21
N ALA A 32 -0.71 3.47 11.87
CA ALA A 32 0.39 4.41 11.93
C ALA A 32 0.96 4.54 13.36
N PHE A 33 0.10 4.66 14.38
CA PHE A 33 0.53 4.75 15.78
C PHE A 33 1.27 3.50 16.26
N ARG A 34 0.81 2.30 15.86
CA ARG A 34 1.45 1.03 16.21
C ARG A 34 2.82 0.87 15.56
N ARG A 35 2.93 1.22 14.27
CA ARG A 35 4.20 1.13 13.53
C ARG A 35 5.24 2.09 14.08
N ASN A 36 4.88 3.36 14.21
CA ASN A 36 5.82 4.40 14.55
C ASN A 36 5.10 5.64 15.09
N ARG A 37 5.32 5.94 16.37
CA ARG A 37 4.66 7.06 17.05
C ARG A 37 5.19 8.42 16.59
N PHE A 38 6.43 8.52 16.12
CA PHE A 38 6.95 9.77 15.54
C PHE A 38 6.22 10.11 14.25
N THR A 39 6.07 9.15 13.33
CA THR A 39 5.36 9.40 12.07
C THR A 39 3.88 9.64 12.29
N TRP A 40 3.28 9.00 13.31
CA TRP A 40 1.93 9.32 13.74
C TRP A 40 1.80 10.76 14.26
N TYR A 41 2.71 11.21 15.14
CA TYR A 41 2.74 12.59 15.63
C TYR A 41 2.88 13.58 14.47
N LEU A 42 3.86 13.37 13.59
CA LEU A 42 4.08 14.22 12.43
C LEU A 42 2.78 14.39 11.63
N ARG A 43 2.14 13.28 11.28
CA ARG A 43 0.96 13.27 10.41
C ARG A 43 -0.31 13.82 11.06
N TYR A 44 -0.57 13.45 12.32
CA TYR A 44 -1.88 13.68 12.95
C TYR A 44 -1.87 14.78 14.01
N VAL A 45 -0.69 15.23 14.46
CA VAL A 45 -0.57 16.29 15.48
C VAL A 45 0.14 17.53 14.92
N ALA A 46 1.20 17.34 14.13
CA ALA A 46 1.96 18.45 13.53
C ALA A 46 1.51 18.81 12.10
N ASP A 47 0.48 18.13 11.56
CA ASP A 47 0.01 18.23 10.17
C ASP A 47 1.13 18.17 9.11
N PHE A 48 2.21 17.46 9.41
CA PHE A 48 3.31 17.23 8.51
C PHE A 48 3.04 16.00 7.64
N LYS A 49 2.98 16.21 6.33
CA LYS A 49 2.90 15.15 5.32
C LYS A 49 4.21 15.09 4.55
N SER A 50 4.85 13.92 4.60
CA SER A 50 6.03 13.65 3.80
C SER A 50 5.74 13.89 2.32
N ARG A 51 6.70 14.52 1.63
CA ARG A 51 6.65 14.71 0.18
C ARG A 51 7.24 13.51 -0.56
N TRP A 52 7.67 12.46 0.14
CA TRP A 52 8.22 11.28 -0.53
C TRP A 52 7.13 10.48 -1.26
N PRO A 53 7.50 9.83 -2.38
CA PRO A 53 6.59 9.01 -3.17
C PRO A 53 5.93 7.88 -2.36
N MET A 54 4.70 7.51 -2.75
CA MET A 54 3.94 6.42 -2.15
C MET A 54 3.57 5.38 -3.22
N GLU A 55 4.56 4.89 -3.98
CA GLU A 55 4.36 4.07 -5.18
C GLU A 55 3.57 2.79 -4.88
N GLY A 56 3.77 2.20 -3.70
CA GLY A 56 3.01 1.03 -3.26
C GLY A 56 1.52 1.30 -3.10
N ALA A 57 1.13 2.48 -2.63
CA ALA A 57 -0.27 2.89 -2.51
C ALA A 57 -0.87 3.23 -3.89
N TRP A 58 -0.14 3.96 -4.73
CA TRP A 58 -0.57 4.29 -6.09
C TRP A 58 -0.79 3.03 -6.94
N ARG A 59 0.11 2.05 -6.84
CA ARG A 59 -0.05 0.73 -7.46
C ARG A 59 -1.29 0.01 -6.93
N GLY A 60 -1.54 0.07 -5.61
CA GLY A 60 -2.76 -0.44 -4.98
C GLY A 60 -4.01 0.10 -5.64
N ASN A 61 -4.13 1.43 -5.71
CA ASN A 61 -5.25 2.13 -6.34
C ASN A 61 -5.43 1.73 -7.81
N ALA A 62 -4.33 1.60 -8.57
CA ALA A 62 -4.37 1.17 -9.96
C ALA A 62 -4.95 -0.23 -10.14
N ILE A 63 -4.52 -1.19 -9.32
CA ILE A 63 -5.00 -2.58 -9.38
C ILE A 63 -6.47 -2.66 -8.93
N GLU A 64 -6.83 -1.98 -7.83
CA GLU A 64 -8.22 -1.89 -7.37
C GLU A 64 -9.14 -1.28 -8.43
N SER A 65 -8.69 -0.23 -9.12
CA SER A 65 -9.45 0.41 -10.20
C SER A 65 -9.75 -0.56 -11.34
N ALA A 66 -8.78 -1.41 -11.73
CA ALA A 66 -9.01 -2.45 -12.73
C ALA A 66 -10.04 -3.50 -12.27
N VAL A 67 -9.94 -3.95 -11.01
CA VAL A 67 -10.93 -4.88 -10.43
C VAL A 67 -12.31 -4.24 -10.46
N MET A 68 -12.44 -3.02 -9.94
CA MET A 68 -13.70 -2.30 -9.84
C MET A 68 -14.34 -2.13 -11.23
N ARG A 69 -13.57 -1.70 -12.24
CA ARG A 69 -14.08 -1.57 -13.61
C ARG A 69 -14.50 -2.89 -14.21
N SER A 70 -13.76 -3.96 -13.96
CA SER A 70 -14.09 -5.28 -14.46
C SER A 70 -15.41 -5.84 -13.90
N LEU A 71 -15.83 -5.36 -12.72
CA LEU A 71 -17.03 -5.82 -12.01
C LEU A 71 -18.23 -4.87 -12.18
N MET A 72 -18.00 -3.56 -12.21
CA MET A 72 -19.03 -2.54 -11.98
C MET A 72 -19.18 -1.54 -13.13
N ASP A 73 -18.22 -1.46 -14.07
CA ASP A 73 -18.30 -0.54 -15.22
C ASP A 73 -19.49 -0.92 -16.13
N PRO A 74 -20.31 0.05 -16.60
CA PRO A 74 -21.38 -0.24 -17.56
C PRO A 74 -20.90 -0.93 -18.84
N LEU A 75 -19.65 -0.69 -19.24
CA LEU A 75 -19.01 -1.29 -20.41
C LEU A 75 -18.14 -2.51 -20.06
N LYS A 76 -18.26 -3.07 -18.84
CA LYS A 76 -17.42 -4.19 -18.39
C LYS A 76 -17.42 -5.41 -19.32
N SER A 77 -18.52 -5.66 -20.04
CA SER A 77 -18.63 -6.76 -21.00
C SER A 77 -17.78 -6.57 -22.25
N THR A 78 -17.36 -5.34 -22.55
CA THR A 78 -16.50 -5.01 -23.69
C THR A 78 -15.04 -4.80 -23.30
N LEU A 79 -14.72 -4.83 -22.00
CA LEU A 79 -13.36 -4.64 -21.51
C LEU A 79 -12.54 -5.93 -21.65
N THR A 80 -11.47 -5.86 -22.43
CA THR A 80 -10.45 -6.92 -22.51
C THR A 80 -9.48 -6.83 -21.34
N MET A 81 -8.76 -7.92 -21.06
CA MET A 81 -7.72 -7.90 -20.03
C MET A 81 -6.62 -6.88 -20.35
N ASP A 82 -6.19 -6.81 -21.61
CA ASP A 82 -5.17 -5.84 -22.05
C ASP A 82 -5.63 -4.39 -21.81
N LYS A 83 -6.92 -4.10 -22.02
CA LYS A 83 -7.47 -2.78 -21.74
C LYS A 83 -7.48 -2.48 -20.25
N LEU A 84 -7.85 -3.44 -19.40
CA LEU A 84 -7.83 -3.29 -17.94
C LEU A 84 -6.41 -3.04 -17.42
N VAL A 85 -5.42 -3.77 -17.93
CA VAL A 85 -4.00 -3.57 -17.59
C VAL A 85 -3.52 -2.19 -18.03
N SER A 86 -3.80 -1.81 -19.29
CA SER A 86 -3.44 -0.49 -19.82
C SER A 86 -4.06 0.64 -19.00
N ASP A 87 -5.33 0.52 -18.63
CA ASP A 87 -6.01 1.54 -17.85
C ASP A 87 -5.49 1.61 -16.40
N ALA A 88 -5.10 0.49 -15.79
CA ALA A 88 -4.43 0.47 -14.49
C ALA A 88 -3.08 1.20 -14.54
N ILE A 89 -2.29 0.97 -15.60
CA ILE A 89 -1.02 1.68 -15.82
C ILE A 89 -1.27 3.20 -15.91
N ASN A 90 -2.31 3.62 -16.63
CA ASN A 90 -2.67 5.04 -16.74
C ASN A 90 -3.08 5.63 -15.39
N VAL A 91 -3.83 4.90 -14.55
CA VAL A 91 -4.16 5.33 -13.19
C VAL A 91 -2.90 5.50 -12.33
N TYR A 92 -1.97 4.56 -12.41
CA TYR A 92 -0.70 4.65 -11.68
C TYR A 92 0.14 5.85 -12.14
N GLN A 93 0.28 6.05 -13.45
CA GLN A 93 0.99 7.19 -14.03
C GLN A 93 0.36 8.52 -13.58
N ARG A 94 -0.97 8.62 -13.54
CA ARG A 94 -1.68 9.80 -13.06
C ARG A 94 -1.30 10.16 -11.62
N GLU A 95 -1.26 9.18 -10.73
CA GLU A 95 -0.86 9.39 -9.32
C GLU A 95 0.58 9.89 -9.21
N VAL A 96 1.50 9.32 -10.01
CA VAL A 96 2.90 9.76 -10.09
C VAL A 96 3.00 11.22 -10.52
N VAL A 97 2.28 11.61 -11.58
CA VAL A 97 2.27 13.00 -12.07
C VAL A 97 1.66 13.94 -11.03
N SER A 98 0.48 13.61 -10.50
CA SER A 98 -0.21 14.44 -9.51
C SER A 98 0.64 14.68 -8.28
N HIS A 99 1.37 13.65 -7.83
CA HIS A 99 2.31 13.79 -6.72
C HIS A 99 3.44 14.77 -7.06
N LEU A 100 4.12 14.60 -8.20
CA LEU A 100 5.22 15.49 -8.60
C LEU A 100 4.76 16.93 -8.75
N LEU A 101 3.59 17.16 -9.34
CA LEU A 101 3.03 18.52 -9.47
C LEU A 101 2.81 19.18 -8.10
N ARG A 102 2.47 18.43 -7.05
CA ARG A 102 2.33 18.98 -5.69
C ARG A 102 3.65 19.32 -5.00
N VAL A 103 4.78 18.79 -5.49
CA VAL A 103 6.10 18.98 -4.90
C VAL A 103 6.73 20.30 -5.33
N PHE A 104 6.46 20.72 -6.58
CA PHE A 104 7.03 21.93 -7.15
C PHE A 104 6.08 23.13 -6.96
N PRO A 105 6.50 24.18 -6.24
CA PRO A 105 5.62 25.33 -5.98
C PRO A 105 5.47 26.28 -7.18
N LYS A 106 6.43 26.30 -8.13
CA LYS A 106 6.41 27.16 -9.32
C LYS A 106 6.33 26.37 -10.61
N GLY A 107 5.72 26.96 -11.64
CA GLY A 107 5.69 26.40 -13.00
C GLY A 107 4.45 25.56 -13.30
N LEU A 108 3.61 25.28 -12.29
CA LEU A 108 2.32 24.61 -12.47
C LEU A 108 1.37 25.41 -13.35
N GLU A 109 1.45 26.75 -13.34
CA GLU A 109 0.62 27.58 -14.21
C GLU A 109 0.89 27.40 -15.71
N ASN A 110 2.09 26.92 -16.09
CA ASN A 110 2.43 26.58 -17.48
C ASN A 110 1.94 25.19 -17.88
N PHE A 111 1.40 24.48 -16.89
CA PHE A 111 1.12 23.08 -16.95
C PHE A 111 -0.33 22.85 -16.51
N SER A 112 -1.30 23.31 -17.33
CA SER A 112 -2.73 23.12 -17.04
C SER A 112 -3.00 21.63 -16.83
N ASP A 113 -3.41 21.25 -15.62
CA ASP A 113 -3.50 19.87 -15.13
C ASP A 113 -4.03 18.88 -16.19
N GLU A 114 -5.11 19.24 -16.88
CA GLU A 114 -5.78 18.38 -17.85
C GLU A 114 -4.99 18.08 -19.14
N LYS A 115 -4.17 19.02 -19.66
CA LYS A 115 -3.46 18.83 -20.93
C LYS A 115 -2.22 17.95 -20.79
N ILE A 116 -1.51 18.07 -19.67
CA ILE A 116 -0.34 17.21 -19.39
C ILE A 116 -0.77 15.86 -18.93
N GLU A 117 -1.82 15.80 -18.11
CA GLU A 117 -2.44 14.54 -17.76
C GLU A 117 -2.83 13.79 -19.04
N GLN A 118 -3.48 14.46 -20.01
CA GLN A 118 -3.78 13.86 -21.31
C GLN A 118 -2.53 13.48 -22.14
N LEU A 119 -1.52 14.34 -22.20
CA LEU A 119 -0.28 14.06 -22.94
C LEU A 119 0.53 12.91 -22.32
N MET A 120 0.62 12.86 -20.99
CA MET A 120 1.35 11.84 -20.24
C MET A 120 0.58 10.52 -20.18
N MET A 121 -0.75 10.55 -20.13
CA MET A 121 -1.60 9.35 -20.22
C MET A 121 -1.63 8.75 -21.64
N ALA A 122 -1.23 9.51 -22.66
CA ALA A 122 -1.04 8.97 -24.01
C ALA A 122 0.28 8.18 -24.15
N MET A 123 1.16 8.25 -23.14
CA MET A 123 2.46 7.59 -23.16
C MET A 123 2.37 6.19 -22.57
N ASP A 124 3.00 5.24 -23.25
CA ASP A 124 3.10 3.90 -22.70
C ASP A 124 4.12 3.82 -21.55
N LYS A 125 4.18 2.64 -20.90
CA LYS A 125 5.11 2.35 -19.79
C LYS A 125 6.59 2.51 -20.15
N VAL A 126 6.95 2.53 -21.44
CA VAL A 126 8.33 2.69 -21.94
C VAL A 126 8.67 4.17 -22.14
N GLN A 127 7.74 4.93 -22.69
CA GLN A 127 7.90 6.36 -22.96
C GLN A 127 7.80 7.21 -21.69
N PHE A 128 6.89 6.84 -20.78
CA PHE A 128 6.56 7.66 -19.61
C PHE A 128 7.77 7.99 -18.71
N PRO A 129 8.66 7.05 -18.33
CA PRO A 129 9.83 7.38 -17.49
C PRO A 129 10.77 8.42 -18.10
N HIS A 130 10.92 8.42 -19.44
CA HIS A 130 11.77 9.37 -20.14
C HIS A 130 11.18 10.78 -20.12
N VAL A 131 9.87 10.89 -20.31
CA VAL A 131 9.15 12.17 -20.27
C VAL A 131 9.08 12.69 -18.84
N LEU A 132 8.83 11.80 -17.88
CA LEU A 132 8.85 12.12 -16.46
C LEU A 132 10.17 12.80 -16.08
N LYS A 133 11.29 12.24 -16.54
CA LYS A 133 12.62 12.82 -16.34
C LYS A 133 12.70 14.24 -16.92
N SER A 134 12.29 14.45 -18.16
CA SER A 134 12.31 15.78 -18.78
C SER A 134 11.45 16.80 -18.03
N ILE A 135 10.30 16.41 -17.51
CA ILE A 135 9.42 17.29 -16.73
C ILE A 135 10.08 17.68 -15.42
N VAL A 136 10.63 16.71 -14.69
CA VAL A 136 11.34 16.98 -13.43
C VAL A 136 12.54 17.89 -13.68
N ASP A 137 13.32 17.66 -14.73
CA ASP A 137 14.49 18.49 -15.06
C ASP A 137 14.09 19.96 -15.37
N VAL A 138 12.94 20.19 -16.01
CA VAL A 138 12.41 21.54 -16.27
C VAL A 138 11.88 22.18 -14.99
N LEU A 139 11.07 21.45 -14.22
CA LEU A 139 10.48 21.95 -12.97
C LEU A 139 11.56 22.24 -11.92
N TYR A 140 12.60 21.41 -11.83
CA TYR A 140 13.74 21.63 -10.95
C TYR A 140 14.41 22.97 -11.24
N LYS A 141 14.73 23.28 -12.52
CA LYS A 141 15.34 24.55 -12.92
C LYS A 141 14.51 25.78 -12.53
N LEU A 142 13.18 25.65 -12.54
CA LEU A 142 12.26 26.72 -12.14
C LEU A 142 12.15 26.89 -10.62
N ASN A 143 12.66 25.93 -9.84
CA ASN A 143 12.50 25.85 -8.38
C ASN A 143 13.84 25.62 -7.66
N GLU A 144 14.99 25.93 -8.28
CA GLU A 144 16.34 25.74 -7.70
C GLU A 144 16.52 26.49 -6.37
N ASP A 145 15.74 27.56 -6.15
CA ASP A 145 15.74 28.37 -4.94
C ASP A 145 14.85 27.82 -3.81
N GLN A 146 14.17 26.69 -4.02
CA GLN A 146 13.20 26.13 -3.09
C GLN A 146 13.75 24.93 -2.31
N ASP A 147 13.19 24.65 -1.13
CA ASP A 147 13.46 23.41 -0.40
C ASP A 147 12.74 22.24 -1.08
N LEU A 148 13.44 21.56 -1.99
CA LEU A 148 12.93 20.40 -2.71
C LEU A 148 13.44 19.08 -2.07
N PRO A 149 12.64 18.01 -2.11
CA PRO A 149 13.09 16.70 -1.66
C PRO A 149 14.15 16.11 -2.61
N GLU A 150 15.06 15.29 -2.09
CA GLU A 150 16.24 14.81 -2.83
C GLU A 150 15.89 13.96 -4.06
N TYR A 151 14.72 13.30 -4.06
CA TYR A 151 14.29 12.45 -5.17
C TYR A 151 13.84 13.23 -6.42
N VAL A 152 13.75 14.57 -6.37
CA VAL A 152 13.49 15.43 -7.55
C VAL A 152 14.69 16.27 -7.96
N ILE A 153 15.86 16.05 -7.37
CA ILE A 153 17.10 16.75 -7.71
C ILE A 153 17.86 15.91 -8.75
N PRO A 154 18.07 16.42 -9.99
CA PRO A 154 18.63 15.62 -11.09
C PRO A 154 19.98 14.93 -10.80
N ASP A 155 20.83 15.57 -10.01
CA ASP A 155 22.17 15.04 -9.65
C ASP A 155 22.16 14.14 -8.41
N SER A 156 20.99 13.93 -7.79
CA SER A 156 20.86 13.07 -6.61
C SER A 156 20.74 11.59 -7.00
N GLU A 157 21.36 10.72 -6.22
CA GLU A 157 21.16 9.27 -6.32
C GLU A 157 19.69 8.88 -6.10
N ASP A 158 18.97 9.61 -5.23
CA ASP A 158 17.56 9.35 -4.93
C ASP A 158 16.66 9.57 -6.15
N TYR A 159 17.00 10.50 -7.02
CA TYR A 159 16.24 10.73 -8.25
C TYR A 159 16.34 9.54 -9.20
N LEU A 160 17.54 9.00 -9.40
CA LEU A 160 17.73 7.80 -10.21
C LEU A 160 17.06 6.58 -9.57
N LYS A 161 17.10 6.46 -8.23
CA LYS A 161 16.38 5.41 -7.50
C LYS A 161 14.86 5.55 -7.69
N TYR A 162 14.32 6.77 -7.62
CA TYR A 162 12.90 7.06 -7.82
C TYR A 162 12.42 6.68 -9.23
N LEU A 163 13.11 7.11 -10.29
CA LEU A 163 12.73 6.73 -11.67
C LEU A 163 12.70 5.21 -11.85
N LYS A 164 13.68 4.49 -11.29
CA LYS A 164 13.71 3.02 -11.29
C LYS A 164 12.57 2.41 -10.48
N LYS A 165 12.22 2.98 -9.31
CA LYS A 165 11.09 2.52 -8.48
C LYS A 165 9.77 2.67 -9.23
N VAL A 166 9.58 3.78 -9.95
CA VAL A 166 8.41 4.03 -10.79
C VAL A 166 8.29 2.96 -11.88
N GLU A 167 9.37 2.73 -12.63
CA GLU A 167 9.40 1.73 -13.70
C GLU A 167 9.14 0.30 -13.19
N LYS A 168 9.72 -0.06 -12.03
CA LYS A 168 9.52 -1.38 -11.40
C LYS A 168 8.06 -1.66 -11.04
N GLN A 169 7.21 -0.65 -10.83
CA GLN A 169 5.79 -0.88 -10.52
C GLN A 169 5.00 -1.43 -11.70
N TYR A 170 5.38 -1.12 -12.95
CA TYR A 170 4.62 -1.59 -14.11
C TYR A 170 4.57 -3.11 -14.17
N ALA A 171 5.71 -3.79 -13.98
CA ALA A 171 5.74 -5.25 -13.96
C ALA A 171 4.87 -5.86 -12.85
N LEU A 172 4.72 -5.17 -11.71
CA LEU A 172 3.82 -5.59 -10.64
C LEU A 172 2.35 -5.43 -11.05
N ILE A 173 1.98 -4.30 -11.67
CA ILE A 173 0.62 -4.05 -12.15
C ILE A 173 0.24 -5.08 -13.21
N GLU A 174 1.09 -5.29 -14.20
CA GLU A 174 0.87 -6.24 -15.30
C GLU A 174 0.73 -7.69 -14.80
N SER A 175 1.49 -8.07 -13.78
CA SER A 175 1.36 -9.38 -13.15
C SER A 175 0.12 -9.50 -12.26
N ALA A 176 -0.25 -8.45 -11.52
CA ALA A 176 -1.29 -8.54 -10.51
C ALA A 176 -2.71 -8.38 -11.06
N VAL A 177 -2.91 -7.48 -12.03
CA VAL A 177 -4.24 -7.16 -12.57
C VAL A 177 -4.97 -8.39 -13.11
N PRO A 178 -4.37 -9.27 -13.93
CA PRO A 178 -5.09 -10.42 -14.47
C PRO A 178 -5.60 -11.36 -13.37
N TYR A 179 -4.75 -11.68 -12.39
CA TYR A 179 -5.11 -12.58 -11.30
C TYR A 179 -6.12 -11.97 -10.35
N ALA A 180 -6.00 -10.66 -10.05
CA ALA A 180 -6.99 -9.96 -9.24
C ALA A 180 -8.35 -9.97 -9.95
N VAL A 181 -8.41 -9.54 -11.21
CA VAL A 181 -9.65 -9.46 -11.98
C VAL A 181 -10.31 -10.84 -12.12
N GLU A 182 -9.56 -11.88 -12.46
CA GLU A 182 -10.10 -13.24 -12.58
C GLU A 182 -10.62 -13.77 -11.25
N TYR A 183 -9.89 -13.58 -10.15
CA TYR A 183 -10.31 -13.96 -8.82
C TYR A 183 -11.64 -13.30 -8.44
N PHE A 184 -11.74 -11.98 -8.60
CA PHE A 184 -12.96 -11.26 -8.24
C PHE A 184 -14.14 -11.56 -9.17
N LYS A 185 -13.91 -11.79 -10.48
CA LYS A 185 -14.96 -12.21 -11.42
C LYS A 185 -15.51 -13.61 -11.14
N ALA A 186 -14.69 -14.49 -10.54
CA ALA A 186 -15.11 -15.83 -10.16
C ALA A 186 -16.07 -15.84 -8.95
N ILE A 187 -16.11 -14.76 -8.17
CA ILE A 187 -17.02 -14.62 -7.03
C ILE A 187 -18.42 -14.23 -7.55
N PRO A 188 -19.48 -15.00 -7.24
CA PRO A 188 -20.83 -14.65 -7.66
C PRO A 188 -21.32 -13.33 -7.04
N GLY A 189 -21.95 -12.49 -7.86
CA GLY A 189 -22.54 -11.23 -7.43
C GLY A 189 -21.64 -10.01 -7.66
N ILE A 190 -22.16 -8.83 -7.32
CA ILE A 190 -21.44 -7.56 -7.39
C ILE A 190 -21.24 -7.07 -5.96
N PRO A 191 -20.00 -6.80 -5.52
CA PRO A 191 -19.76 -6.30 -4.17
C PRO A 191 -20.16 -4.83 -4.03
N ASN A 192 -20.42 -4.39 -2.80
CA ASN A 192 -20.29 -2.98 -2.45
C ASN A 192 -18.80 -2.62 -2.40
N TYR A 193 -18.43 -1.46 -2.93
CA TYR A 193 -17.05 -0.99 -2.99
C TYR A 193 -16.85 0.23 -2.09
N GLN A 194 -15.75 0.29 -1.35
CA GLN A 194 -15.39 1.43 -0.49
C GLN A 194 -16.50 1.79 0.52
N THR A 195 -17.15 0.77 1.11
CA THR A 195 -18.20 0.98 2.11
C THR A 195 -17.59 1.71 3.32
N ARG A 196 -18.15 2.88 3.62
CA ARG A 196 -17.76 3.67 4.79
C ARG A 196 -18.33 3.06 6.05
N LEU A 197 -17.46 2.73 7.00
CA LEU A 197 -17.80 2.26 8.34
C LEU A 197 -17.53 3.35 9.37
N LEU A 198 -18.56 3.74 10.11
CA LEU A 198 -18.46 4.69 11.22
C LEU A 198 -18.85 4.00 12.52
N TYR A 199 -17.87 3.76 13.39
CA TYR A 199 -18.08 3.07 14.66
C TYR A 199 -17.90 4.03 15.84
N ASN A 200 -18.97 4.24 16.61
CA ASN A 200 -18.93 5.00 17.86
C ASN A 200 -18.67 4.05 19.03
N GLY A 201 -17.42 3.66 19.25
CA GLY A 201 -17.08 2.73 20.33
C GLY A 201 -15.63 2.84 20.82
N PHE A 202 -15.13 1.75 21.40
CA PHE A 202 -13.83 1.67 22.09
C PHE A 202 -13.64 2.63 23.28
N ASN A 203 -14.69 3.29 23.75
CA ASN A 203 -14.66 4.29 24.82
C ASN A 203 -13.73 5.48 24.51
N LEU A 204 -13.60 5.84 23.23
CA LEU A 204 -12.70 6.92 22.79
C LEU A 204 -13.32 8.31 22.88
N GLY A 205 -14.65 8.40 22.93
CA GLY A 205 -15.39 9.68 22.85
C GLY A 205 -15.44 10.29 21.45
N LEU A 206 -14.74 9.69 20.47
CA LEU A 206 -14.78 10.02 19.05
C LEU A 206 -15.08 8.77 18.20
N PRO A 207 -15.70 8.93 17.02
CA PRO A 207 -15.90 7.81 16.11
C PRO A 207 -14.57 7.29 15.52
N VAL A 208 -14.56 6.00 15.22
CA VAL A 208 -13.54 5.34 14.41
C VAL A 208 -14.09 5.09 13.01
N LEU A 209 -13.30 5.48 12.00
CA LEU A 209 -13.63 5.37 10.59
C LEU A 209 -12.83 4.25 9.92
N GLY A 210 -13.50 3.51 9.05
CA GLY A 210 -12.88 2.56 8.12
C GLY A 210 -13.54 2.62 6.74
N PHE A 211 -12.82 2.14 5.73
CA PHE A 211 -13.33 1.95 4.37
C PHE A 211 -12.98 0.53 3.95
N THR A 212 -14.00 -0.28 3.68
CA THR A 212 -13.83 -1.67 3.24
C THR A 212 -13.57 -1.68 1.74
N ASP A 213 -12.64 -2.51 1.25
CA ASP A 213 -12.36 -2.53 -0.19
C ASP A 213 -13.55 -3.14 -0.96
N PHE A 214 -13.87 -4.42 -0.73
CA PHE A 214 -14.96 -5.12 -1.40
C PHE A 214 -15.83 -5.89 -0.39
N GLU A 215 -17.14 -5.63 -0.40
CA GLU A 215 -18.09 -6.24 0.52
C GLU A 215 -19.20 -7.00 -0.21
N TYR A 216 -19.21 -8.32 -0.05
CA TYR A 216 -20.27 -9.21 -0.51
C TYR A 216 -21.32 -9.41 0.60
N PRO A 217 -22.50 -9.99 0.29
CA PRO A 217 -23.51 -10.28 1.29
C PRO A 217 -22.97 -11.15 2.44
N GLU A 218 -22.21 -12.19 2.10
CA GLU A 218 -21.76 -13.21 3.07
C GLU A 218 -20.39 -12.93 3.70
N PHE A 219 -19.52 -12.16 3.05
CA PHE A 219 -18.16 -11.88 3.52
C PHE A 219 -17.62 -10.57 2.95
N GLY A 220 -16.51 -10.09 3.49
CA GLY A 220 -15.73 -8.99 2.92
C GLY A 220 -14.32 -9.39 2.52
N ILE A 221 -13.72 -8.61 1.62
CA ILE A 221 -12.35 -8.78 1.15
C ILE A 221 -11.61 -7.45 1.26
N ASP A 222 -10.43 -7.50 1.88
CA ASP A 222 -9.39 -6.48 1.76
C ASP A 222 -8.38 -6.90 0.68
N LEU A 223 -8.19 -6.09 -0.35
CA LEU A 223 -7.22 -6.33 -1.41
C LEU A 223 -5.90 -5.66 -1.04
N LYS A 224 -4.83 -6.44 -0.91
CA LYS A 224 -3.49 -5.93 -0.60
C LYS A 224 -2.55 -6.20 -1.77
N THR A 225 -1.75 -5.21 -2.12
CA THR A 225 -0.74 -5.35 -3.19
C THR A 225 0.64 -5.35 -2.57
N SER A 226 1.48 -6.32 -2.94
CA SER A 226 2.81 -6.47 -2.37
C SER A 226 3.83 -6.95 -3.39
N GLY A 227 5.09 -6.53 -3.22
CA GLY A 227 6.21 -7.10 -3.96
C GLY A 227 6.54 -8.53 -3.54
N SER A 228 6.15 -8.92 -2.32
CA SER A 228 6.30 -10.27 -1.77
C SER A 228 5.02 -10.68 -1.05
N ILE A 229 4.42 -11.78 -1.48
CA ILE A 229 3.17 -12.30 -0.91
C ILE A 229 3.50 -13.12 0.35
N PRO A 230 2.86 -12.84 1.51
CA PRO A 230 3.03 -13.65 2.72
C PRO A 230 2.83 -15.14 2.43
N LYS A 231 3.60 -16.03 3.06
CA LYS A 231 3.50 -17.48 2.78
C LYS A 231 2.47 -18.16 3.66
N LYS A 232 2.24 -17.66 4.87
CA LYS A 232 1.30 -18.20 5.85
C LYS A 232 0.64 -17.07 6.64
N TRP A 233 -0.45 -17.37 7.35
CA TRP A 233 -1.23 -16.38 8.09
C TRP A 233 -0.38 -15.59 9.09
N GLU A 234 0.59 -16.25 9.72
CA GLU A 234 1.50 -15.66 10.69
C GLU A 234 2.37 -14.55 10.08
N ASP A 235 2.64 -14.63 8.77
CA ASP A 235 3.44 -13.64 8.03
C ASP A 235 2.59 -12.41 7.60
N VAL A 236 1.26 -12.47 7.71
CA VAL A 236 0.39 -11.32 7.42
C VAL A 236 0.61 -10.25 8.50
N SER A 237 0.78 -9.00 8.07
CA SER A 237 1.07 -7.90 9.00
C SER A 237 -0.04 -7.71 10.03
N LEU A 238 0.34 -7.41 11.27
CA LEU A 238 -0.60 -7.15 12.36
C LEU A 238 -1.64 -6.08 11.98
N ASP A 239 -1.24 -5.06 11.22
CA ASP A 239 -2.13 -4.00 10.78
C ASP A 239 -3.22 -4.49 9.84
N ASN A 240 -2.89 -5.36 8.90
CA ASN A 240 -3.88 -5.93 7.98
C ASN A 240 -4.83 -6.87 8.74
N LYS A 241 -4.30 -7.64 9.71
CA LYS A 241 -5.11 -8.48 10.61
C LYS A 241 -6.08 -7.66 11.45
N CYS A 242 -5.59 -6.62 12.12
CA CYS A 242 -6.40 -5.70 12.93
C CYS A 242 -7.44 -4.96 12.08
N GLN A 243 -7.10 -4.57 10.85
CA GLN A 243 -8.04 -3.93 9.92
C GLN A 243 -9.18 -4.90 9.55
N ALA A 244 -8.84 -6.11 9.10
CA ALA A 244 -9.83 -7.14 8.77
C ALA A 244 -10.71 -7.51 9.97
N ALA A 245 -10.14 -7.59 11.18
CA ALA A 245 -10.89 -7.87 12.40
C ALA A 245 -11.89 -6.76 12.76
N PHE A 246 -11.50 -5.49 12.60
CA PHE A 246 -12.41 -4.37 12.77
C PHE A 246 -13.59 -4.47 11.79
N TYR A 247 -13.33 -4.73 10.51
CA TYR A 247 -14.38 -4.88 9.51
C TYR A 247 -15.28 -6.08 9.80
N SER A 248 -14.71 -7.22 10.17
CA SER A 248 -15.46 -8.43 10.49
C SER A 248 -16.43 -8.23 11.66
N VAL A 249 -15.96 -7.65 12.76
CA VAL A 249 -16.78 -7.39 13.95
C VAL A 249 -17.93 -6.43 13.64
N HIS A 250 -17.66 -5.35 12.91
CA HIS A 250 -18.62 -4.27 12.74
C HIS A 250 -19.58 -4.48 11.57
N GLN A 251 -19.20 -5.24 10.55
CA GLN A 251 -20.10 -5.71 9.50
C GLN A 251 -20.76 -7.06 9.82
N LYS A 252 -20.37 -7.70 10.93
CA LYS A 252 -20.91 -9.00 11.40
C LYS A 252 -20.82 -10.10 10.34
N LYS A 253 -19.70 -10.16 9.63
CA LYS A 253 -19.44 -11.16 8.59
C LYS A 253 -17.95 -11.56 8.56
N PRO A 254 -17.61 -12.76 8.06
CA PRO A 254 -16.22 -13.14 7.83
C PRO A 254 -15.48 -12.15 6.94
N TRP A 255 -14.17 -12.03 7.15
CA TRP A 255 -13.31 -11.18 6.35
C TRP A 255 -12.12 -11.95 5.79
N LYS A 256 -11.76 -11.62 4.56
CA LYS A 256 -10.65 -12.21 3.82
C LYS A 256 -9.62 -11.14 3.50
N ILE A 257 -8.35 -11.52 3.47
CA ILE A 257 -7.27 -10.67 3.00
C ILE A 257 -6.69 -11.34 1.76
N VAL A 258 -6.83 -10.68 0.62
CA VAL A 258 -6.35 -11.18 -0.67
C VAL A 258 -5.11 -10.39 -1.04
N TYR A 259 -3.96 -11.07 -1.10
CA TYR A 259 -2.73 -10.49 -1.59
C TYR A 259 -2.57 -10.76 -3.08
N VAL A 260 -2.20 -9.73 -3.83
CA VAL A 260 -1.75 -9.86 -5.22
C VAL A 260 -0.38 -9.21 -5.41
N GLY A 261 0.40 -9.71 -6.36
CA GLY A 261 1.78 -9.24 -6.54
C GLY A 261 2.42 -9.73 -7.84
N LYS A 262 3.70 -10.09 -7.75
CA LYS A 262 4.44 -10.75 -8.83
C LYS A 262 5.02 -12.08 -8.34
N LEU A 263 5.19 -13.00 -9.28
CA LEU A 263 6.02 -14.18 -9.06
C LEU A 263 7.49 -13.79 -9.09
N ASN A 264 8.31 -14.46 -8.29
CA ASN A 264 9.76 -14.35 -8.41
C ASN A 264 10.26 -15.19 -9.61
N GLN A 265 11.53 -15.02 -9.99
CA GLN A 265 12.11 -15.69 -11.16
C GLN A 265 12.08 -17.22 -11.03
N ASP A 266 12.27 -17.75 -9.83
CA ASP A 266 12.23 -19.20 -9.58
C ASP A 266 10.82 -19.75 -9.79
N GLN A 267 9.79 -19.06 -9.27
CA GLN A 267 8.39 -19.44 -9.46
C GLN A 267 7.96 -19.37 -10.93
N ILE A 268 8.40 -18.34 -11.66
CA ILE A 268 8.15 -18.21 -13.11
C ILE A 268 8.79 -19.39 -13.84
N LYS A 269 10.05 -19.72 -13.49
CA LYS A 269 10.80 -20.82 -14.07
C LYS A 269 10.13 -22.17 -13.78
N GLU A 270 9.72 -22.41 -12.54
CA GLU A 270 9.01 -23.63 -12.13
C GLU A 270 7.69 -23.79 -12.89
N ASN A 271 6.88 -22.73 -12.98
CA ASN A 271 5.64 -22.75 -13.73
C ASN A 271 5.87 -23.06 -15.23
N LEU A 272 6.84 -22.40 -15.87
CA LEU A 272 7.12 -22.60 -17.29
C LEU A 272 7.64 -24.01 -17.58
N ILE A 273 8.59 -24.50 -16.77
CA ILE A 273 9.12 -25.86 -16.93
C ILE A 273 8.00 -26.90 -16.75
N THR A 274 7.15 -26.72 -15.76
CA THR A 274 6.03 -27.64 -15.50
C THR A 274 5.02 -27.62 -16.64
N LYS A 275 4.70 -26.45 -17.18
CA LYS A 275 3.83 -26.32 -18.36
C LYS A 275 4.41 -27.05 -19.57
N LEU A 276 5.68 -26.81 -19.90
CA LEU A 276 6.33 -27.48 -21.03
C LEU A 276 6.39 -29.01 -20.85
N HIS A 277 6.57 -29.48 -19.61
CA HIS A 277 6.50 -30.91 -19.33
C HIS A 277 5.09 -31.48 -19.52
N GLN A 278 4.05 -30.76 -19.09
CA GLN A 278 2.65 -31.14 -19.32
C GLN A 278 2.26 -31.14 -20.80
N GLU A 279 2.94 -30.35 -21.63
CA GLU A 279 2.85 -30.39 -23.10
C GLU A 279 3.57 -31.60 -23.72
N GLY A 280 4.20 -32.46 -22.90
CA GLY A 280 4.81 -33.71 -23.31
C GLY A 280 6.31 -33.64 -23.65
N LEU A 281 6.96 -32.50 -23.37
CA LEU A 281 8.38 -32.34 -23.68
C LEU A 281 9.27 -33.08 -22.66
N SER A 282 10.35 -33.69 -23.16
CA SER A 282 11.43 -34.24 -22.34
C SER A 282 12.32 -33.16 -21.73
N SER A 283 13.10 -33.48 -20.70
CA SER A 283 13.97 -32.52 -20.02
C SER A 283 14.95 -31.81 -20.97
N LYS A 284 15.42 -32.47 -22.03
CA LYS A 284 16.29 -31.87 -23.05
C LYS A 284 15.55 -30.90 -23.95
N GLU A 285 14.33 -31.24 -24.37
CA GLU A 285 13.48 -30.36 -25.17
C GLU A 285 13.04 -29.14 -24.38
N ILE A 286 12.66 -29.32 -23.10
CA ILE A 286 12.36 -28.22 -22.18
C ILE A 286 13.55 -27.27 -22.06
N MET A 287 14.78 -27.78 -21.94
CA MET A 287 15.99 -26.95 -21.84
C MET A 287 16.17 -26.05 -23.06
N VAL A 288 16.01 -26.60 -24.27
CA VAL A 288 16.11 -25.84 -25.52
C VAL A 288 14.98 -24.81 -25.58
N LYS A 289 13.74 -25.24 -25.32
CA LYS A 289 12.56 -24.39 -25.41
C LYS A 289 12.56 -23.24 -24.41
N TYR A 290 13.04 -23.50 -23.20
CA TYR A 290 13.20 -22.49 -22.16
C TYR A 290 14.16 -21.38 -22.61
N LYS A 291 15.28 -21.74 -23.24
CA LYS A 291 16.25 -20.76 -23.77
C LYS A 291 15.66 -19.94 -24.92
N GLU A 292 14.87 -20.57 -25.80
CA GLU A 292 14.16 -19.87 -26.88
C GLU A 292 13.17 -18.83 -26.33
N ILE A 293 12.42 -19.19 -25.29
CA ILE A 293 11.37 -18.31 -24.72
C ILE A 293 11.98 -17.19 -23.89
N THR A 294 12.96 -17.49 -23.04
CA THR A 294 13.45 -16.54 -22.03
C THR A 294 14.73 -15.81 -22.43
N GLY A 295 15.42 -16.26 -23.48
CA GLY A 295 16.76 -15.80 -23.85
C GLY A 295 17.86 -16.24 -22.87
N THR A 296 17.50 -16.83 -21.72
CA THR A 296 18.43 -17.31 -20.69
C THR A 296 18.44 -18.83 -20.64
N GLY A 297 19.62 -19.42 -20.47
CA GLY A 297 19.76 -20.87 -20.39
C GLY A 297 19.35 -21.44 -19.03
N THR A 298 18.97 -22.72 -19.02
CA THR A 298 18.91 -23.56 -17.81
C THR A 298 19.64 -24.88 -18.11
N THR A 299 19.81 -25.74 -17.10
CA THR A 299 20.45 -27.05 -17.27
C THR A 299 19.47 -28.20 -17.09
N GLU A 300 19.73 -29.33 -17.75
CA GLU A 300 18.92 -30.55 -17.62
C GLU A 300 18.80 -31.03 -16.15
N PRO A 301 19.89 -31.05 -15.33
CA PRO A 301 19.76 -31.36 -13.90
C PRO A 301 18.84 -30.40 -13.13
N THR A 302 18.82 -29.12 -13.49
CA THR A 302 17.92 -28.14 -12.86
C THR A 302 16.46 -28.42 -13.21
N ILE A 303 16.19 -28.78 -14.48
CA ILE A 303 14.85 -29.16 -14.93
C ILE A 303 14.37 -30.40 -14.18
N THR A 304 15.19 -31.45 -14.11
CA THR A 304 14.83 -32.68 -13.39
C THR A 304 14.52 -32.38 -11.93
N LYS A 305 15.36 -31.61 -11.24
CA LYS A 305 15.12 -31.21 -9.84
C LYS A 305 13.81 -30.45 -9.64
N ILE A 306 13.46 -29.58 -10.60
CA ILE A 306 12.18 -28.84 -10.57
C ILE A 306 11.02 -29.83 -10.76
N LEU A 307 11.09 -30.70 -11.78
CA LEU A 307 10.04 -31.68 -12.05
C LEU A 307 9.84 -32.68 -10.90
N ASP A 308 10.91 -33.06 -10.18
CA ASP A 308 10.83 -33.90 -8.98
C ASP A 308 9.94 -33.26 -7.88
N VAL A 309 9.79 -31.94 -7.89
CA VAL A 309 8.93 -31.20 -6.97
C VAL A 309 7.56 -30.92 -7.61
N THR A 310 7.54 -30.41 -8.84
CA THR A 310 6.32 -29.85 -9.45
C THR A 310 5.37 -30.90 -10.03
N THR A 311 5.84 -32.13 -10.23
CA THR A 311 4.97 -33.26 -10.65
C THR A 311 4.28 -33.95 -9.48
N LYS A 312 4.58 -33.57 -8.23
CA LYS A 312 3.92 -34.12 -7.05
C LYS A 312 2.44 -33.70 -7.03
N PRO A 313 1.51 -34.59 -6.63
CA PRO A 313 0.08 -34.25 -6.57
C PRO A 313 -0.27 -33.07 -5.66
N THR A 314 0.58 -32.77 -4.67
CA THR A 314 0.41 -31.66 -3.73
C THR A 314 0.97 -30.33 -4.25
N TRP A 315 1.67 -30.34 -5.38
CA TRP A 315 2.20 -29.11 -5.95
C TRP A 315 1.12 -28.40 -6.75
N GLU A 316 1.01 -27.09 -6.53
CA GLU A 316 0.12 -26.23 -7.27
C GLU A 316 0.93 -25.20 -8.05
N ILE A 317 0.42 -24.82 -9.21
CA ILE A 317 1.00 -23.73 -10.00
C ILE A 317 1.10 -22.47 -9.15
N HIS A 318 2.28 -21.83 -9.15
CA HIS A 318 2.45 -20.60 -8.42
C HIS A 318 1.57 -19.52 -9.03
N LYS A 319 0.74 -18.89 -8.21
CA LYS A 319 -0.07 -17.74 -8.61
C LYS A 319 0.45 -16.50 -7.88
N PRO A 320 0.51 -15.33 -8.51
CA PRO A 320 0.80 -14.07 -7.84
C PRO A 320 -0.42 -13.57 -7.05
N LEU A 321 -1.14 -14.50 -6.41
CA LEU A 321 -2.34 -14.27 -5.63
C LEU A 321 -2.37 -15.25 -4.47
N LYS A 322 -2.70 -14.76 -3.28
CA LYS A 322 -2.98 -15.61 -2.12
C LYS A 322 -4.09 -15.04 -1.27
N GLU A 323 -5.03 -15.90 -0.91
CA GLU A 323 -6.12 -15.60 -0.01
C GLU A 323 -5.79 -16.08 1.40
N PHE A 324 -6.15 -15.26 2.39
CA PHE A 324 -6.15 -15.62 3.80
C PHE A 324 -7.52 -15.34 4.40
N GLU A 325 -8.14 -16.35 4.99
CA GLU A 325 -9.33 -16.17 5.80
C GLU A 325 -8.92 -15.74 7.22
N LEU A 326 -9.57 -14.70 7.75
CA LEU A 326 -9.37 -14.26 9.12
C LEU A 326 -9.88 -15.34 10.09
N PRO A 327 -9.03 -15.95 10.94
CA PRO A 327 -9.47 -17.00 11.84
C PRO A 327 -10.46 -16.46 12.89
N GLU A 328 -11.62 -17.10 13.03
CA GLU A 328 -12.66 -16.69 13.98
C GLU A 328 -12.13 -16.57 15.42
N SER A 329 -11.20 -17.45 15.79
CA SER A 329 -10.54 -17.47 17.11
C SER A 329 -9.71 -16.22 17.40
N GLU A 330 -9.22 -15.51 16.37
CA GLU A 330 -8.35 -14.33 16.52
C GLU A 330 -9.13 -13.00 16.45
N ILE A 331 -10.37 -13.00 15.93
CA ILE A 331 -11.14 -11.77 15.65
C ILE A 331 -11.26 -10.87 16.88
N SER A 332 -11.66 -11.46 18.03
CA SER A 332 -11.87 -10.69 19.25
C SER A 332 -10.57 -10.08 19.78
N GLU A 333 -9.47 -10.82 19.74
CA GLU A 333 -8.17 -10.34 20.22
C GLU A 333 -7.62 -9.24 19.32
N LEU A 334 -7.67 -9.42 18.00
CA LEU A 334 -7.22 -8.42 17.03
C LEU A 334 -8.05 -7.13 17.11
N ASN A 335 -9.37 -7.22 17.30
CA ASN A 335 -10.19 -6.04 17.49
C ASN A 335 -9.93 -5.35 18.83
N GLU A 336 -9.59 -6.13 19.86
CA GLU A 336 -9.17 -5.61 21.16
C GLU A 336 -7.83 -4.86 21.08
N ILE A 337 -6.90 -5.29 20.22
CA ILE A 337 -5.68 -4.53 19.90
C ILE A 337 -6.01 -3.15 19.32
N ASN A 338 -7.03 -3.03 18.45
CA ASN A 338 -7.51 -1.72 17.99
C ASN A 338 -8.03 -0.86 19.15
N ARG A 339 -8.82 -1.45 20.05
CA ARG A 339 -9.31 -0.76 21.25
C ARG A 339 -8.15 -0.23 22.11
N PHE A 340 -7.17 -1.08 22.42
CA PHE A 340 -6.00 -0.69 23.21
C PHE A 340 -5.15 0.38 22.51
N THR A 341 -5.01 0.30 21.19
CA THR A 341 -4.30 1.33 20.41
C THR A 341 -4.99 2.68 20.54
N GLY A 342 -6.32 2.72 20.32
CA GLY A 342 -7.10 3.95 20.48
C GLY A 342 -7.04 4.51 21.91
N LEU A 343 -7.14 3.64 22.93
CA LEU A 343 -7.02 4.07 24.32
C LEU A 343 -5.63 4.58 24.67
N SER A 344 -4.58 4.04 24.06
CA SER A 344 -3.21 4.52 24.26
C SER A 344 -3.06 5.95 23.71
N ILE A 345 -3.56 6.20 22.48
CA ILE A 345 -3.59 7.55 21.91
C ILE A 345 -4.37 8.51 22.82
N LEU A 346 -5.55 8.08 23.28
CA LEU A 346 -6.39 8.87 24.19
C LEU A 346 -5.67 9.16 25.51
N GLN A 347 -4.91 8.21 26.05
CA GLN A 347 -4.17 8.39 27.28
C GLN A 347 -3.04 9.40 27.13
N CYS A 348 -2.32 9.40 26.00
CA CYS A 348 -1.32 10.43 25.70
C CYS A 348 -1.97 11.82 25.74
N LEU A 349 -3.09 12.02 25.03
CA LEU A 349 -3.82 13.28 24.99
C LEU A 349 -4.34 13.73 26.37
N LYS A 350 -4.79 12.77 27.20
CA LYS A 350 -5.22 13.05 28.57
C LYS A 350 -4.09 13.55 29.43
N ALA A 351 -2.93 12.91 29.34
CA ALA A 351 -1.76 13.22 30.15
C ALA A 351 -1.10 14.56 29.75
N SER A 352 -1.25 14.98 28.49
CA SER A 352 -0.75 16.28 28.04
C SER A 352 -1.48 17.45 28.71
N ARG A 353 -0.76 18.50 29.09
CA ARG A 353 -1.37 19.75 29.57
C ARG A 353 -1.90 20.52 28.36
N ARG A 354 -3.04 21.19 28.51
CA ARG A 354 -3.66 21.91 27.39
C ARG A 354 -2.73 23.00 26.84
N ASP A 355 -2.13 23.81 27.71
CA ASP A 355 -1.25 24.91 27.33
C ASP A 355 0.12 24.46 26.78
N HIS A 356 0.44 23.17 26.91
CA HIS A 356 1.69 22.55 26.43
C HIS A 356 1.40 21.29 25.60
N LEU A 357 0.24 21.23 24.93
CA LEU A 357 -0.25 20.01 24.30
C LEU A 357 0.76 19.43 23.30
N LEU A 358 1.31 20.28 22.42
CA LEU A 358 2.28 19.85 21.42
C LEU A 358 3.57 19.34 22.07
N ASP A 359 4.11 20.03 23.07
CA ASP A 359 5.35 19.64 23.73
C ASP A 359 5.19 18.33 24.53
N ASP A 360 4.08 18.17 25.23
CA ASP A 360 3.79 16.94 25.97
C ASP A 360 3.54 15.77 24.97
N MET A 361 2.86 16.02 23.85
CA MET A 361 2.68 15.00 22.80
C MET A 361 4.00 14.61 22.13
N LYS A 362 4.94 15.55 21.92
CA LYS A 362 6.30 15.20 21.45
C LYS A 362 6.95 14.16 22.36
N TYR A 363 6.80 14.32 23.68
CA TYR A 363 7.35 13.39 24.67
C TYR A 363 6.65 12.03 24.64
N PHE A 364 5.32 11.99 24.61
CA PHE A 364 4.57 10.72 24.59
C PHE A 364 4.68 9.95 23.27
N CYS A 365 4.98 10.65 22.18
CA CYS A 365 5.18 10.06 20.87
C CYS A 365 6.64 9.75 20.54
N VAL A 366 7.56 9.89 21.50
CA VAL A 366 8.90 9.30 21.36
C VAL A 366 8.73 7.79 21.16
N GLY A 367 9.08 7.35 19.96
CA GLY A 367 9.02 5.96 19.54
C GLY A 367 10.32 5.20 19.84
N ASP A 368 10.29 3.90 19.52
CA ASP A 368 11.48 3.06 19.46
C ASP A 368 12.37 3.53 18.31
N LEU A 369 13.64 3.85 18.57
CA LEU A 369 14.57 4.38 17.58
C LEU A 369 15.16 3.29 16.67
N ASP A 370 15.19 2.03 17.13
CA ASP A 370 15.91 0.94 16.46
C ASP A 370 15.08 0.26 15.35
N HIS A 371 13.78 0.55 15.29
CA HIS A 371 12.83 -0.10 14.39
C HIS A 371 12.02 0.88 13.53
N MET A 372 12.60 2.05 13.24
CA MET A 372 11.93 3.10 12.47
C MET A 372 12.29 3.04 10.98
N PHE A 373 11.29 2.77 10.14
CA PHE A 373 11.40 3.09 8.71
C PHE A 373 10.95 4.53 8.49
N LEU A 374 11.89 5.41 8.16
CA LEU A 374 11.67 6.83 7.90
C LEU A 374 12.23 7.20 6.54
N ASP A 375 11.42 7.94 5.77
CA ASP A 375 11.94 8.68 4.64
C ASP A 375 12.76 9.91 5.09
N LYS A 376 13.51 10.52 4.16
CA LYS A 376 14.42 11.62 4.49
C LYS A 376 13.69 12.88 4.95
N ASP A 377 12.48 13.15 4.44
CA ASP A 377 11.68 14.30 4.89
C ASP A 377 11.25 14.12 6.34
N GLN A 378 10.78 12.93 6.71
CA GLN A 378 10.41 12.58 8.08
C GLN A 378 11.62 12.64 9.01
N ALA A 379 12.78 12.11 8.59
CA ALA A 379 14.01 12.16 9.40
C ALA A 379 14.48 13.61 9.64
N ARG A 380 14.42 14.46 8.61
CA ARG A 380 14.73 15.90 8.72
C ARG A 380 13.76 16.60 9.67
N GLU A 381 12.46 16.30 9.56
CA GLU A 381 11.44 16.95 10.40
C GLU A 381 11.54 16.50 11.87
N ILE A 382 11.79 15.21 12.12
CA ILE A 382 12.07 14.71 13.47
C ILE A 382 13.31 15.40 14.05
N SER A 383 14.35 15.59 13.24
CA SER A 383 15.56 16.28 13.68
C SER A 383 15.30 17.72 14.10
N LYS A 384 14.40 18.44 13.40
CA LYS A 384 13.99 19.80 13.79
C LYS A 384 13.19 19.82 15.08
N ILE A 385 12.24 18.89 15.24
CA ILE A 385 11.30 18.90 16.36
C ILE A 385 11.95 18.40 17.66
N TRP A 386 12.76 17.34 17.59
CA TRP A 386 13.38 16.72 18.76
C TRP A 386 14.87 17.04 18.96
N GLY A 387 15.54 17.65 17.97
CA GLY A 387 16.93 18.10 18.12
C GLY A 387 18.00 17.01 18.01
N PHE A 388 17.64 15.78 17.62
CA PHE A 388 18.59 14.70 17.35
C PHE A 388 18.43 14.15 15.93
N ARG A 389 19.52 13.66 15.33
CA ARG A 389 19.50 13.08 13.99
C ARG A 389 19.20 11.60 14.05
N LEU A 390 18.26 11.15 13.24
CA LEU A 390 18.02 9.73 12.99
C LEU A 390 18.64 9.33 11.65
N PRO A 391 19.22 8.13 11.55
CA PRO A 391 19.59 7.57 10.25
C PRO A 391 18.31 7.36 9.42
N SER A 392 18.30 7.79 8.16
CA SER A 392 17.26 7.34 7.23
C SER A 392 17.53 5.89 6.85
N VAL A 393 16.49 5.06 6.83
CA VAL A 393 16.61 3.67 6.37
C VAL A 393 16.38 3.68 4.86
N GLU A 394 17.35 3.17 4.10
CA GLU A 394 17.14 2.90 2.68
C GLU A 394 16.20 1.69 2.58
N GLU A 395 15.03 1.85 1.94
CA GLU A 395 14.25 0.69 1.48
C GLU A 395 15.08 -0.08 0.44
N GLU A 396 15.49 -1.30 0.76
CA GLU A 396 16.08 -2.26 -0.21
C GLU A 396 15.09 -2.67 -1.32
#